data_AF-A0A1H3AXL7-F1
#
_entry.id   AF-A0A1H3AXL7-F1
#
_cell.length_a   1.000
_cell.length_b   1.000
_cell.length_c   1.000
_cell.angle_alpha   90.00
_cell.angle_beta   90.00
_cell.angle_gamma   90.00
#
_symmetry.space_group_name_H-M   'P 1'
#
loop_
_entity.id
_entity.type
_entity.pdbx_description
1 polymer ?
#
loop_
_entity_poly.entity_id
_entity_poly.type
_entity_poly.pdbx_seq_one_letter_code
_entity_poly.pdbx_strand_id
1 'polypeptide(L)' 'MPYWLRRQLQRAFQGKDRHQIRILNDCWFQYQERSDYLPFEQR' A
#
# COMPACT_ATOMS: atom_id res chain seq x y z
N MET A 1 1.53 -1.39 6.17
CA MET A 1 0.62 -0.74 5.20
C MET A 1 -0.13 0.38 5.90
N PRO A 2 -0.16 1.62 5.38
CA PRO A 2 -0.90 2.70 6.02
C PRO A 2 -2.40 2.41 6.09
N TYR A 3 -3.07 3.02 7.06
CA TYR A 3 -4.51 2.80 7.28
C TYR A 3 -5.37 3.19 6.06
N TRP A 4 -4.96 4.21 5.31
CA TRP A 4 -5.63 4.62 4.07
C TRP A 4 -5.52 3.55 2.97
N LEU A 5 -4.33 2.97 2.79
CA LEU A 5 -4.06 1.97 1.76
C LEU A 5 -4.79 0.65 2.04
N ARG A 6 -4.87 0.27 3.33
CA ARG A 6 -5.68 -0.88 3.77
C ARG A 6 -7.17 -0.72 3.47
N ARG A 7 -7.74 0.48 3.64
CA ARG A 7 -9.14 0.77 3.30
C ARG A 7 -9.40 0.69 1.78
N GLN A 8 -8.44 1.09 0.96
CA GLN A 8 -8.54 0.95 -0.49
C GLN A 8 -8.51 -0.51 -0.92
N LEU A 9 -7.62 -1.33 -0.35
CA LEU A 9 -7.60 -2.78 -0.61
C LEU A 9 -8.90 -3.48 -0.20
N GLN A 10 -9.47 -3.13 0.95
CA GLN A 10 -10.76 -3.70 1.38
C GLN A 10 -11.88 -3.42 0.38
N ARG A 11 -11.95 -2.19 -0.16
CA ARG A 11 -12.95 -1.83 -1.17
C ARG A 11 -12.71 -2.55 -2.49
N ALA A 12 -11.47 -2.60 -2.96
CA ALA A 12 -11.10 -3.32 -4.19
C ALA A 12 -11.40 -4.83 -4.06
N PHE A 13 -11.15 -5.42 -2.89
CA PHE A 13 -11.47 -6.82 -2.59
C PHE A 13 -12.98 -7.09 -2.60
N GLN A 14 -13.77 -6.23 -1.96
CA GLN A 14 -15.24 -6.32 -1.99
C GLN A 14 -15.79 -6.19 -3.42
N GLY A 15 -15.21 -5.30 -4.23
CA GLY A 15 -15.54 -5.14 -5.65
C GLY A 15 -14.97 -6.23 -6.57
N LYS A 16 -14.17 -7.17 -6.04
CA LYS A 16 -13.40 -8.18 -6.80
C LYS A 16 -12.53 -7.59 -7.92
N ASP A 17 -12.09 -6.35 -7.77
CA ASP A 17 -11.23 -5.68 -8.73
C ASP A 17 -9.77 -6.11 -8.54
N ARG A 18 -9.41 -7.18 -9.25
CA ARG A 18 -8.06 -7.76 -9.20
C ARG A 18 -7.00 -6.81 -9.75
N HIS A 19 -7.36 -5.93 -10.68
CA HIS A 19 -6.42 -4.98 -11.27
C HIS A 19 -6.05 -3.92 -10.24
N GLN A 20 -7.05 -3.37 -9.55
CA GLN A 20 -6.83 -2.39 -8.49
C GLN A 20 -6.06 -2.99 -7.31
N ILE A 21 -6.33 -4.25 -6.93
CA ILE A 21 -5.55 -4.95 -5.89
C ILE A 21 -4.08 -5.05 -6.26
N ARG A 22 -3.77 -5.38 -7.53
CA ARG A 22 -2.39 -5.53 -8.01
C ARG A 22 -1.64 -4.21 -7.92
N ILE A 23 -2.24 -3.13 -8.44
CA ILE A 23 -1.67 -1.78 -8.37
C ILE A 23 -1.44 -1.36 -6.91
N LEU A 24 -2.42 -1.55 -6.03
CA LEU A 24 -2.30 -1.17 -4.62
C LEU A 24 -1.20 -1.95 -3.89
N ASN A 25 -1.00 -3.22 -4.25
CA ASN A 25 0.12 -4.03 -3.75
C ASN A 25 1.45 -3.52 -4.28
N ASP A 26 1.57 -3.24 -5.57
CA ASP A 26 2.79 -2.70 -6.18
C ASP A 26 3.15 -1.34 -5.56
N CYS A 27 2.16 -0.46 -5.32
CA CYS A 27 2.34 0.79 -4.60
C CYS A 27 2.83 0.57 -3.15
N TRP A 28 2.33 -0.47 -2.46
CA TRP A 28 2.78 -0.79 -1.10
C TRP A 28 4.23 -1.22 -1.07
N PHE A 29 4.65 -2.10 -1.99
CA PHE A 29 6.04 -2.54 -2.09
C PHE A 29 6.97 -1.36 -2.34
N GLN A 30 6.62 -0.48 -3.29
CA GLN A 30 7.41 0.72 -3.56
C GLN A 30 7.44 1.70 -2.37
N TYR A 31 6.34 1.83 -1.64
CA TYR A 31 6.30 2.66 -0.43
C TYR A 31 7.16 2.07 0.69
N GLN A 32 7.13 0.75 0.88
CA GLN A 32 7.91 0.06 1.90
C GLN A 32 9.41 0.16 1.62
N GLU A 33 9.84 -0.06 0.37
CA GLU A 33 11.23 0.11 -0.03
C GLU A 33 11.73 1.51 0.30
N ARG A 34 10.93 2.56 0.05
CA ARG A 34 11.30 3.94 0.37
C ARG A 34 11.34 4.25 1.87
N SER A 35 10.57 3.54 2.69
CA SER A 35 10.67 3.64 4.14
C SER A 35 11.94 3.00 4.69
N ASP A 36 12.46 1.93 4.06
CA ASP A 36 13.70 1.29 4.49
C ASP A 36 14.95 2.13 4.14
N TYR A 37 14.86 3.05 3.16
CA TYR A 37 15.93 3.98 2.80
C TYR A 37 15.90 5.33 3.51
N LEU A 38 14.86 5.64 4.29
CA LEU A 38 14.83 6.85 5.11
C LEU A 38 15.35 6.51 6.52
N PRO A 39 16.50 7.07 6.95
CA PRO A 39 16.96 6.92 8.32
C PRO A 39 15.90 7.42 9.30
N PHE A 40 15.92 6.88 10.51
CA PHE A 40 15.03 7.09 11.66
C PHE A 40 14.75 8.56 12.10
N GLU A 41 15.06 9.58 11.30
CA GLU A 41 14.75 10.97 11.59
C GLU A 41 13.34 11.32 11.07
N GLN A 42 12.33 10.98 11.87
CA GLN A 42 11.03 11.67 12.04
C GLN A 42 9.97 10.70 12.60
N ARG A 43 10.27 10.08 13.74
CA ARG A 43 9.25 9.51 14.63
C ARG A 43 9.37 10.10 16.01
#